data_AF-A0A8J6WMS6-F1
#
_entry.id   AF-A0A8J6WMS6-F1
#
_cell.length_a   1.000
_cell.length_b   1.000
_cell.length_c   1.000
_cell.angle_alpha   90.00
_cell.angle_beta   90.00
_cell.angle_gamma   90.00
#
_symmetry.space_group_name_H-M   'P 1'
#
loop_
_entity.id
_entity.type
_entity.pdbx_description
1 polymer ?
#
loop_
_entity_poly.entity_id
_entity_poly.type
_entity_poly.pdbx_seq_one_letter_code
_entity_poly.pdbx_strand_id
1 'polypeptide(L)'
;TPIDTTTTEPPTLPVVVGVEGSEDSKPVSAPLPVKPQPVLKASGLEAEQVVEDDSSAAAQAATFEKIAQAGFPLTSPLKAEVLAAPLEVVSDALAAAIEYRDRHEVRNPIGLLRDAISQCWKLGASEHPKAVKAAEPGFKEWFDLAHRLRLVTASQLIEGEQYILTNDDEWEPWGFIAAAFPIARLKQMLV
;
A
#
# COMPACT_ATOMS: atom_id res chain seq x y z
N THR A 1 -9.82 -59.85 5.10
CA THR A 1 -8.38 -59.70 4.79
C THR A 1 -8.12 -60.30 3.42
N PRO A 2 -7.21 -59.77 2.59
CA PRO A 2 -6.09 -58.83 2.86
C PRO A 2 -6.33 -57.43 2.25
N ILE A 3 -6.07 -56.32 2.95
CA ILE A 3 -4.84 -55.48 2.94
C ILE A 3 -3.92 -55.65 1.73
N ASP A 4 -3.96 -54.67 0.82
CA ASP A 4 -2.87 -54.44 -0.13
C ASP A 4 -2.01 -53.29 0.39
N THR A 5 -0.71 -53.55 0.46
CA THR A 5 0.34 -52.72 1.03
C THR A 5 1.38 -52.57 -0.08
N THR A 6 1.66 -51.36 -0.54
CA THR A 6 2.83 -51.03 -1.38
C THR A 6 3.11 -49.54 -1.16
N THR A 7 4.09 -49.14 -0.34
CA THR A 7 5.55 -49.16 -0.53
C THR A 7 6.04 -48.15 -1.59
N THR A 8 6.50 -47.02 -1.06
CA THR A 8 7.78 -46.35 -1.32
C THR A 8 8.20 -46.06 -2.76
N GLU A 9 8.19 -44.77 -3.12
CA GLU A 9 9.34 -44.10 -3.74
C GLU A 9 9.27 -42.57 -3.56
N PRO A 10 10.32 -41.89 -3.05
CA PRO A 10 10.41 -40.43 -3.06
C PRO A 10 11.06 -39.91 -4.35
N PRO A 11 10.68 -38.71 -4.84
CA PRO A 11 11.28 -38.14 -6.04
C PRO A 11 12.68 -37.57 -5.79
N THR A 12 13.62 -38.03 -6.61
CA THR A 12 15.00 -37.58 -6.77
C THR A 12 15.10 -36.10 -7.15
N LEU A 13 15.88 -35.32 -6.38
CA LEU A 13 16.33 -33.98 -6.73
C LEU A 13 17.59 -34.04 -7.63
N PRO A 14 17.72 -33.19 -8.65
CA PRO A 14 18.99 -33.02 -9.36
C PRO A 14 19.95 -32.14 -8.54
N VAL A 15 21.14 -32.68 -8.31
CA VAL A 15 22.30 -31.97 -7.75
C VAL A 15 22.89 -31.07 -8.85
N VAL A 16 23.02 -29.77 -8.59
CA VAL A 16 23.80 -28.84 -9.41
C VAL A 16 25.03 -28.41 -8.64
N VAL A 17 26.17 -28.84 -9.18
CA VAL A 17 27.53 -28.52 -8.75
C VAL A 17 27.93 -27.19 -9.40
N GLY A 18 28.31 -26.20 -8.60
CA GLY A 18 28.96 -24.96 -9.04
C GLY A 18 29.96 -24.53 -7.97
N VAL A 19 31.22 -24.98 -8.09
CA VAL A 19 32.39 -24.23 -8.58
C VAL A 19 32.98 -23.27 -7.54
N GLU A 20 34.17 -23.68 -7.08
CA GLU A 20 35.18 -22.92 -6.33
C GLU A 20 35.62 -21.64 -7.07
N GLY A 21 36.04 -20.64 -6.29
CA GLY A 21 36.73 -19.45 -6.80
C GLY A 21 37.26 -18.58 -5.67
N SER A 22 38.54 -18.79 -5.36
CA SER A 22 39.35 -18.18 -4.31
C SER A 22 39.65 -16.67 -4.49
N GLU A 23 39.81 -16.03 -3.33
CA GLU A 23 40.88 -15.12 -2.90
C GLU A 23 41.18 -13.76 -3.58
N ASP A 24 41.53 -12.84 -2.69
CA ASP A 24 42.48 -11.73 -2.84
C ASP A 24 41.96 -10.38 -3.38
N SER A 25 41.76 -9.41 -2.47
CA SER A 25 42.74 -8.31 -2.33
C SER A 25 42.32 -7.26 -1.30
N LYS A 26 43.35 -6.68 -0.68
CA LYS A 26 43.41 -5.80 0.49
C LYS A 26 42.99 -4.34 0.23
N PRO A 27 42.89 -3.50 1.30
CA PRO A 27 42.18 -2.22 1.32
C PRO A 27 43.07 -1.04 0.91
N VAL A 28 42.46 0.06 0.43
CA VAL A 28 43.15 1.34 0.31
C VAL A 28 42.22 2.55 0.54
N SER A 29 42.62 3.33 1.55
CA SER A 29 42.52 4.79 1.71
C SER A 29 41.20 5.55 1.46
N ALA A 30 40.67 6.09 2.56
CA ALA A 30 40.03 7.43 2.61
C ALA A 30 41.10 8.56 2.45
N PRO A 31 40.81 9.88 2.58
CA PRO A 31 39.57 10.67 2.47
C PRO A 31 39.72 11.91 1.54
N LEU A 32 38.65 12.69 1.33
CA LEU A 32 38.57 14.17 1.52
C LEU A 32 37.60 14.91 0.55
N PRO A 33 37.04 16.06 0.97
CA PRO A 33 35.83 16.70 0.43
C PRO A 33 36.15 17.86 -0.53
N VAL A 34 35.26 18.13 -1.48
CA VAL A 34 35.25 19.39 -2.25
C VAL A 34 33.82 19.88 -2.53
N LYS A 35 33.36 20.81 -1.70
CA LYS A 35 32.56 21.98 -2.11
C LYS A 35 33.53 23.17 -2.05
N PRO A 36 33.26 24.35 -2.65
CA PRO A 36 32.22 24.72 -3.62
C PRO A 36 32.84 25.41 -4.87
N GLN A 37 32.06 25.79 -5.88
CA GLN A 37 31.99 27.19 -6.34
C GLN A 37 31.01 27.43 -7.50
N PRO A 38 30.54 28.69 -7.65
CA PRO A 38 29.39 29.09 -8.44
C PRO A 38 29.79 29.52 -9.85
N VAL A 39 28.85 29.43 -10.80
CA VAL A 39 28.98 30.16 -12.06
C VAL A 39 27.68 30.90 -12.33
N LEU A 40 27.73 32.19 -12.03
CA LEU A 40 26.82 33.21 -12.54
C LEU A 40 27.12 33.44 -14.02
N LYS A 41 26.06 33.52 -14.84
CA LYS A 41 25.77 34.57 -15.84
C LYS A 41 24.65 34.04 -16.75
N ALA A 42 23.43 34.53 -16.56
CA ALA A 42 22.89 35.75 -17.18
C ALA A 42 22.57 35.56 -18.67
N SER A 43 21.28 35.47 -18.99
CA SER A 43 20.71 36.07 -20.19
C SER A 43 19.21 36.16 -20.02
N GLY A 44 18.70 37.36 -20.24
CA GLY A 44 17.33 37.74 -19.93
C GLY A 44 16.29 37.01 -20.75
N LEU A 45 15.12 36.89 -20.13
CA LEU A 45 13.84 36.93 -20.78
C LEU A 45 12.96 37.83 -19.93
N GLU A 46 12.74 39.03 -20.45
CA GLU A 46 11.51 39.77 -20.20
C GLU A 46 10.37 38.90 -20.75
N ALA A 47 9.48 38.45 -19.88
CA ALA A 47 8.11 38.10 -20.25
C ALA A 47 7.26 37.99 -18.98
N GLU A 48 6.27 38.87 -18.94
CA GLU A 48 4.95 38.63 -18.35
C GLU A 48 4.89 38.34 -16.85
N GLN A 49 4.67 39.45 -16.14
CA GLN A 49 3.65 39.60 -15.10
C GLN A 49 2.46 38.64 -15.31
N VAL A 50 2.52 37.45 -14.71
CA VAL A 50 1.38 36.56 -14.58
C VAL A 50 0.44 37.18 -13.54
N VAL A 51 -0.66 37.73 -14.03
CA VAL A 51 -1.87 37.95 -13.25
C VAL A 51 -2.36 36.57 -12.80
N GLU A 52 -2.04 36.17 -11.58
CA GLU A 52 -2.60 34.99 -10.92
C GLU A 52 -4.06 35.26 -10.53
N ASP A 53 -4.89 35.25 -11.56
CA ASP A 53 -6.17 34.56 -11.69
C ASP A 53 -6.93 34.19 -10.39
N ASP A 54 -7.86 35.07 -10.01
CA ASP A 54 -8.94 34.85 -9.03
C ASP A 54 -9.84 33.64 -9.37
N SER A 55 -9.75 33.11 -10.60
CA SER A 55 -10.52 31.96 -11.11
C SER A 55 -10.06 30.62 -10.51
N SER A 56 -8.78 30.49 -10.14
CA SER A 56 -8.23 29.25 -9.55
C SER A 56 -8.80 28.96 -8.14
N ALA A 57 -8.95 29.99 -7.30
CA ALA A 57 -9.49 29.84 -5.95
C ALA A 57 -10.99 29.49 -5.96
N ALA A 58 -11.76 30.08 -6.88
CA ALA A 58 -13.18 29.79 -7.05
C ALA A 58 -13.42 28.34 -7.52
N ALA A 59 -12.59 27.84 -8.45
CA ALA A 59 -12.67 26.46 -8.93
C ALA A 59 -12.34 25.44 -7.83
N GLN A 60 -11.38 25.75 -6.96
CA GLN A 60 -11.05 24.90 -5.82
C GLN A 60 -12.16 24.90 -4.76
N ALA A 61 -12.73 26.07 -4.45
CA ALA A 61 -13.86 26.17 -3.53
C ALA A 61 -15.08 25.36 -4.00
N ALA A 62 -15.41 25.44 -5.30
CA ALA A 62 -16.47 24.63 -5.91
C ALA A 62 -16.18 23.12 -5.84
N THR A 63 -14.91 22.72 -5.94
CA THR A 63 -14.50 21.31 -5.82
C THR A 63 -14.65 20.80 -4.40
N PHE A 64 -14.26 21.60 -3.40
CA PHE A 64 -14.48 21.28 -1.99
C PHE A 64 -15.96 21.14 -1.64
N GLU A 65 -16.81 22.01 -2.20
CA GLU A 65 -18.26 21.90 -2.02
C GLU A 65 -18.82 20.62 -2.64
N LYS A 66 -18.38 20.24 -3.85
CA LYS A 66 -18.76 18.96 -4.49
C LYS A 66 -18.34 17.75 -3.66
N ILE A 67 -17.15 17.75 -3.07
CA ILE A 67 -16.67 16.68 -2.19
C ILE A 67 -17.56 16.57 -0.94
N ALA A 68 -17.91 17.72 -0.33
CA ALA A 68 -18.81 17.75 0.82
C ALA A 68 -20.22 17.23 0.47
N GLN A 69 -20.79 17.67 -0.66
CA GLN A 69 -22.10 17.22 -1.14
C GLN A 69 -22.12 15.73 -1.46
N ALA A 70 -21.02 15.21 -1.98
CA ALA A 70 -20.85 13.79 -2.24
C ALA A 70 -20.77 12.96 -0.94
N GLY A 71 -20.73 13.57 0.25
CA GLY A 71 -20.71 12.90 1.54
C GLY A 71 -19.32 12.49 2.01
N PHE A 72 -18.26 13.06 1.42
CA PHE A 72 -16.88 12.88 1.87
C PHE A 72 -16.52 14.00 2.86
N PRO A 73 -16.17 13.69 4.12
CA PRO A 73 -15.84 14.72 5.09
C PRO A 73 -14.49 15.36 4.76
N LEU A 74 -14.50 16.69 4.56
CA LEU A 74 -13.29 17.46 4.30
C LEU A 74 -12.43 17.62 5.55
N THR A 75 -11.46 16.74 5.68
CA THR A 75 -10.39 16.85 6.69
C THR A 75 -9.21 17.66 6.14
N SER A 76 -8.43 18.29 7.01
CA SER A 76 -7.21 19.03 6.63
C SER A 76 -6.25 18.23 5.71
N PRO A 77 -5.95 16.94 5.93
CA PRO A 77 -5.11 16.17 5.01
C PRO A 77 -5.75 15.98 3.63
N LEU A 78 -7.06 15.72 3.55
CA LEU A 78 -7.76 15.57 2.28
C LEU A 78 -7.77 16.89 1.48
N LYS A 79 -7.93 18.02 2.17
CA LYS A 79 -7.82 19.35 1.52
C LYS A 79 -6.44 19.55 0.89
N ALA A 80 -5.37 19.21 1.63
CA ALA A 80 -4.02 19.33 1.10
C ALA A 80 -3.81 18.45 -0.14
N GLU A 81 -4.37 17.25 -0.17
CA GLU A 81 -4.24 16.32 -1.29
C GLU A 81 -5.04 16.77 -2.53
N VAL A 82 -6.23 17.36 -2.32
CA VAL A 82 -7.03 17.99 -3.39
C VAL A 82 -6.33 19.22 -3.96
N LEU A 83 -5.65 20.02 -3.14
CA LEU A 83 -4.88 21.18 -3.60
C LEU A 83 -3.61 20.80 -4.35
N ALA A 84 -3.03 19.64 -4.02
CA ALA A 84 -1.82 19.14 -4.66
C ALA A 84 -2.08 18.45 -6.02
N ALA A 85 -3.31 17.98 -6.25
CA ALA A 85 -3.71 17.29 -7.46
C ALA A 85 -4.35 18.23 -8.50
N PRO A 86 -4.28 17.91 -9.81
CA PRO A 86 -5.01 18.64 -10.83
C PRO A 86 -6.53 18.55 -10.61
N LEU A 87 -7.26 19.64 -10.83
CA LEU A 87 -8.72 19.69 -10.71
C LEU A 87 -9.44 18.57 -11.50
N GLU A 88 -8.95 18.25 -12.70
CA GLU A 88 -9.49 17.17 -13.52
C GLU A 88 -9.33 15.80 -12.86
N VAL A 89 -8.17 15.53 -12.24
CA VAL A 89 -7.90 14.29 -11.50
C VAL A 89 -8.81 14.19 -10.30
N VAL A 90 -9.01 15.28 -9.56
CA VAL A 90 -9.91 15.29 -8.40
C VAL A 90 -11.36 15.03 -8.83
N SER A 91 -11.79 15.59 -9.96
CA SER A 91 -13.14 15.37 -10.50
C SER A 91 -13.36 13.93 -10.96
N ASP A 92 -12.40 13.36 -11.71
CA ASP A 92 -12.42 11.96 -12.14
C ASP A 92 -12.40 11.00 -10.93
N ALA A 93 -11.52 11.27 -9.97
CA ALA A 93 -11.39 10.48 -8.74
C ALA A 93 -12.65 10.55 -7.87
N LEU A 94 -13.28 11.72 -7.77
CA LEU A 94 -14.53 11.89 -7.03
C LEU A 94 -15.66 11.08 -7.67
N ALA A 95 -15.80 11.14 -9.00
CA ALA A 95 -16.81 10.37 -9.72
C ALA A 95 -16.58 8.86 -9.55
N ALA A 96 -15.32 8.40 -9.66
CA ALA A 96 -14.94 7.02 -9.41
C ALA A 96 -15.21 6.58 -7.96
N ALA A 97 -14.89 7.42 -6.96
CA ALA A 97 -15.14 7.11 -5.56
C ALA A 97 -16.64 7.02 -5.22
N ILE A 98 -17.47 7.84 -5.88
CA ILE A 98 -18.94 7.76 -5.76
C ILE A 98 -19.45 6.45 -6.35
N GLU A 99 -19.03 6.09 -7.57
CA GLU A 99 -19.40 4.83 -8.21
C GLU A 99 -18.97 3.62 -7.36
N TYR A 100 -17.75 3.64 -6.82
CA TYR A 100 -17.25 2.58 -5.97
C TYR A 100 -18.09 2.42 -4.70
N ARG A 101 -18.45 3.54 -4.05
CA ARG A 101 -19.31 3.53 -2.86
C ARG A 101 -20.72 3.02 -3.15
N ASP A 102 -21.26 3.28 -4.33
CA ASP A 102 -22.59 2.78 -4.72
C ASP A 102 -22.59 1.25 -4.85
N ARG A 103 -21.47 0.67 -5.32
CA ARG A 103 -21.31 -0.77 -5.55
C ARG A 103 -20.80 -1.55 -4.34
N HIS A 104 -20.13 -0.89 -3.38
CA HIS A 104 -19.43 -1.55 -2.28
C HIS A 104 -19.68 -0.87 -0.93
N GLU A 105 -19.69 -1.65 0.16
CA GLU A 105 -19.73 -1.10 1.52
C GLU A 105 -18.38 -0.45 1.88
N VAL A 106 -18.37 0.88 1.96
CA VAL A 106 -17.15 1.65 2.27
C VAL A 106 -17.09 1.98 3.76
N ARG A 107 -16.14 1.38 4.47
CA ARG A 107 -15.89 1.66 5.90
C ARG A 107 -15.16 2.98 6.15
N ASN A 108 -14.31 3.40 5.22
CA ASN A 108 -13.52 4.63 5.33
C ASN A 108 -13.65 5.48 4.06
N PRO A 109 -14.64 6.40 4.00
CA PRO A 109 -14.86 7.24 2.82
C PRO A 109 -13.70 8.22 2.57
N ILE A 110 -13.02 8.69 3.61
CA ILE A 110 -11.88 9.61 3.47
C ILE A 110 -10.71 8.87 2.81
N GLY A 111 -10.41 7.67 3.30
CA GLY A 111 -9.37 6.81 2.72
C GLY A 111 -9.67 6.48 1.26
N LEU A 112 -10.93 6.17 0.94
CA LEU A 112 -11.35 5.88 -0.43
C LEU A 112 -11.07 7.04 -1.39
N LEU A 113 -11.51 8.26 -1.05
CA LEU A 113 -11.31 9.42 -1.93
C LEU A 113 -9.82 9.77 -2.06
N ARG A 114 -9.06 9.60 -0.96
CA ARG A 114 -7.62 9.80 -0.97
C ARG A 114 -6.92 8.82 -1.91
N ASP A 115 -7.25 7.53 -1.81
CA ASP A 115 -6.74 6.50 -2.72
C ASP A 115 -7.16 6.78 -4.17
N ALA A 116 -8.40 7.21 -4.39
CA ALA A 116 -8.89 7.56 -5.72
C ALA A 116 -8.10 8.72 -6.36
N ILE A 117 -7.75 9.76 -5.57
CA ILE A 117 -6.94 10.89 -6.04
C ILE A 117 -5.49 10.44 -6.27
N SER A 118 -4.88 9.78 -5.29
CA SER A 118 -3.49 9.32 -5.36
C SER A 118 -3.24 8.31 -6.49
N GLN A 119 -4.24 7.49 -6.82
CA GLN A 119 -4.15 6.48 -7.88
C GLN A 119 -4.84 6.90 -9.18
N CYS A 120 -5.25 8.17 -9.31
CA CYS A 120 -5.88 8.73 -10.51
C CYS A 120 -7.04 7.87 -11.05
N TRP A 121 -7.94 7.44 -10.17
CA TRP A 121 -9.07 6.61 -10.57
C TRP A 121 -9.97 7.34 -11.57
N LYS A 122 -10.49 6.58 -12.54
CA LYS A 122 -11.41 7.08 -13.56
C LYS A 122 -12.74 6.36 -13.53
N LEU A 123 -13.80 7.10 -13.77
CA LEU A 123 -15.17 6.57 -13.84
C LEU A 123 -15.27 5.47 -14.91
N GLY A 124 -15.91 4.34 -14.57
CA GLY A 124 -16.10 3.22 -15.50
C GLY A 124 -14.87 2.35 -15.73
N ALA A 125 -13.79 2.52 -14.96
CA ALA A 125 -12.70 1.55 -14.94
C ALA A 125 -13.24 0.24 -14.35
N SER A 126 -13.15 -0.86 -15.12
CA SER A 126 -13.70 -2.17 -14.77
C SER A 126 -13.20 -2.71 -13.43
N GLU A 127 -12.01 -2.27 -13.00
CA GLU A 127 -11.39 -2.62 -11.73
C GLU A 127 -10.59 -1.41 -11.24
N HIS A 128 -11.04 -0.77 -10.17
CA HIS A 128 -10.27 0.29 -9.51
C HIS A 128 -9.10 -0.36 -8.76
N PRO A 129 -7.83 -0.02 -9.09
CA PRO A 129 -6.69 -0.63 -8.43
C PRO A 129 -6.77 -0.31 -6.94
N LYS A 130 -6.73 -1.35 -6.11
CA LYS A 130 -6.74 -1.27 -4.65
C LYS A 130 -7.85 -0.38 -4.09
N ALA A 131 -9.09 -0.64 -4.47
CA ALA A 131 -10.11 -0.39 -3.48
C ALA A 131 -9.83 -1.33 -2.30
N VAL A 132 -9.42 -0.73 -1.18
CA VAL A 132 -9.03 -1.36 0.09
C VAL A 132 -9.73 -2.70 0.22
N LYS A 133 -9.05 -3.79 -0.16
CA LYS A 133 -9.59 -5.13 0.03
C LYS A 133 -9.90 -5.19 1.52
N ALA A 134 -11.18 -5.22 1.86
CA ALA A 134 -11.58 -5.40 3.24
C ALA A 134 -10.83 -6.64 3.73
N ALA A 135 -10.10 -6.50 4.84
CA ALA A 135 -9.36 -7.61 5.42
C ALA A 135 -10.27 -8.84 5.45
N GLU A 136 -9.75 -9.98 5.00
CA GLU A 136 -10.55 -11.19 4.80
C GLU A 136 -11.41 -11.49 6.04
N PRO A 137 -12.62 -12.02 5.85
CA PRO A 137 -13.54 -12.27 6.95
C PRO A 137 -12.87 -13.18 8.00
N GLY A 138 -12.84 -12.72 9.25
CA GLY A 138 -12.17 -13.42 10.35
C GLY A 138 -10.74 -12.97 10.63
N PHE A 139 -10.09 -12.20 9.73
CA PHE A 139 -8.75 -11.67 9.93
C PHE A 139 -8.63 -10.88 11.25
N LYS A 140 -9.55 -9.95 11.47
CA LYS A 140 -9.51 -9.08 12.67
C LYS A 140 -9.58 -9.88 13.96
N GLU A 141 -10.53 -10.81 14.06
CA GLU A 141 -10.68 -11.66 15.25
C GLU A 141 -9.43 -12.51 15.46
N TRP A 142 -8.92 -13.10 14.38
CA TRP A 142 -7.69 -13.88 14.41
C TRP A 142 -6.49 -13.04 14.89
N PHE A 143 -6.30 -11.85 14.31
CA PHE A 143 -5.18 -10.97 14.64
C PHE A 143 -5.26 -10.49 16.09
N ASP A 144 -6.44 -10.09 16.57
CA ASP A 144 -6.65 -9.69 17.97
C ASP A 144 -6.34 -10.82 18.97
N LEU A 145 -6.60 -12.08 18.60
CA LEU A 145 -6.26 -13.24 19.43
C LEU A 145 -4.74 -13.54 19.37
N ALA A 146 -4.17 -13.59 18.18
CA ALA A 146 -2.75 -13.89 17.97
C ALA A 146 -1.84 -12.81 18.57
N HIS A 147 -2.22 -11.54 18.45
CA HIS A 147 -1.49 -10.41 19.02
C HIS A 147 -1.53 -10.43 20.56
N ARG A 148 -2.67 -10.79 21.17
CA ARG A 148 -2.76 -10.98 22.63
C ARG A 148 -1.87 -12.10 23.15
N LEU A 149 -1.73 -13.17 22.37
CA LEU A 149 -0.82 -14.27 22.65
C LEU A 149 0.64 -13.96 22.30
N ARG A 150 0.93 -12.75 21.83
CA ARG A 150 2.26 -12.34 21.33
C ARG A 150 2.78 -13.33 20.30
N LEU A 151 1.96 -13.78 19.36
CA LEU A 151 2.42 -14.59 18.23
C LEU A 151 2.74 -13.71 17.02
N VAL A 152 2.14 -12.53 16.98
CA VAL A 152 2.24 -11.57 15.87
C VAL A 152 2.35 -10.16 16.44
N THR A 153 3.03 -9.29 15.72
CA THR A 153 3.32 -7.92 16.15
C THR A 153 2.58 -6.89 15.30
N ALA A 154 2.53 -7.11 13.98
CA ALA A 154 1.95 -6.16 13.04
C ALA A 154 1.31 -6.89 11.85
N SER A 155 0.54 -6.16 11.06
CA SER A 155 -0.05 -6.65 9.81
C SER A 155 -0.03 -5.57 8.74
N GLN A 156 0.19 -5.95 7.49
CA GLN A 156 0.11 -5.04 6.35
C GLN A 156 -0.47 -5.73 5.11
N LEU A 157 -1.09 -4.96 4.23
CA LEU A 157 -1.65 -5.47 2.98
C LEU A 157 -0.69 -5.15 1.83
N ILE A 158 -0.11 -6.18 1.20
CA ILE A 158 0.84 -6.05 0.08
C ILE A 158 0.19 -6.71 -1.13
N GLU A 159 0.06 -5.99 -2.25
CA GLU A 159 -0.50 -6.52 -3.50
C GLU A 159 -1.87 -7.22 -3.37
N GLY A 160 -2.65 -6.82 -2.36
CA GLY A 160 -3.97 -7.39 -2.10
C GLY A 160 -3.95 -8.74 -1.37
N GLU A 161 -2.81 -9.13 -0.81
CA GLU A 161 -2.64 -10.23 0.12
C GLU A 161 -2.25 -9.68 1.50
N GLN A 162 -2.79 -10.29 2.54
CA GLN A 162 -2.57 -9.86 3.92
C GLN A 162 -1.29 -10.51 4.45
N TYR A 163 -0.33 -9.71 4.90
CA TYR A 163 0.91 -10.14 5.53
C TYR A 163 0.88 -9.85 7.03
N ILE A 164 1.58 -10.69 7.78
CA ILE A 164 1.69 -10.68 9.23
C ILE A 164 3.15 -10.68 9.62
N LEU A 165 3.51 -9.81 10.56
CA LEU A 165 4.83 -9.80 11.17
C LEU A 165 4.81 -10.75 12.38
N THR A 166 5.61 -11.81 12.32
CA THR A 166 5.82 -12.75 13.43
C THR A 166 6.72 -12.16 14.51
N ASN A 167 6.89 -12.86 15.62
CA ASN A 167 7.88 -12.49 16.64
C ASN A 167 9.32 -12.65 16.17
N ASP A 168 9.56 -13.46 15.15
CA ASP A 168 10.87 -13.66 14.53
C ASP A 168 11.24 -12.50 13.59
N ASP A 169 10.44 -11.41 13.61
CA ASP A 169 10.57 -10.24 12.74
C ASP A 169 10.47 -10.58 11.23
N GLU A 170 9.81 -11.69 10.91
CA GLU A 170 9.56 -12.14 9.54
C GLU A 170 8.13 -11.80 9.10
N TRP A 171 8.00 -11.32 7.86
CA TRP A 171 6.70 -11.07 7.22
C TRP A 171 6.23 -12.31 6.48
N GLU A 172 5.14 -12.90 6.94
CA GLU A 172 4.54 -14.07 6.28
C GLU A 172 3.12 -13.80 5.80
N PRO A 173 2.65 -14.49 4.75
CA PRO A 173 1.26 -14.43 4.32
C PRO A 173 0.32 -14.92 5.43
N TRP A 174 -0.76 -14.17 5.68
CA TRP A 174 -1.75 -14.49 6.72
C TRP A 174 -2.32 -15.90 6.54
N GLY A 175 -2.60 -16.32 5.30
CA GLY A 175 -3.12 -17.67 5.02
C GLY A 175 -2.21 -18.79 5.54
N PHE A 176 -0.89 -18.59 5.52
CA PHE A 176 0.08 -19.57 6.02
C PHE A 176 0.03 -19.66 7.55
N ILE A 177 0.13 -18.53 8.25
CA ILE A 177 0.11 -18.52 9.72
C ILE A 177 -1.28 -18.90 10.27
N ALA A 178 -2.36 -18.45 9.63
CA ALA A 178 -3.72 -18.77 10.05
C ALA A 178 -4.02 -20.27 9.96
N ALA A 179 -3.39 -20.99 9.04
CA ALA A 179 -3.49 -22.45 8.95
C ALA A 179 -2.78 -23.15 10.12
N ALA A 180 -1.61 -22.65 10.55
CA ALA A 180 -0.89 -23.18 11.71
C ALA A 180 -1.59 -22.86 13.04
N PHE A 181 -2.21 -21.68 13.13
CA PHE A 181 -2.88 -21.16 14.31
C PHE A 181 -4.33 -20.78 14.04
N PRO A 182 -5.24 -21.75 13.81
CA PRO A 182 -6.64 -21.44 13.59
C PRO A 182 -7.27 -20.78 14.84
N ILE A 183 -8.32 -19.97 14.64
CA ILE A 183 -9.01 -19.22 15.72
C ILE A 183 -9.36 -20.11 16.93
N ALA A 184 -9.84 -21.34 16.69
CA ALA A 184 -10.18 -22.29 17.75
C ALA A 184 -8.98 -22.63 18.64
N ARG A 185 -7.79 -22.80 18.04
CA ARG A 185 -6.53 -23.06 18.76
C ARG A 185 -6.09 -21.84 19.55
N LEU A 186 -6.15 -20.65 18.95
CA LEU A 186 -5.82 -19.40 19.65
C LEU A 186 -6.73 -19.17 20.87
N LYS A 187 -8.02 -19.50 20.77
CA LYS A 187 -8.97 -19.41 21.90
C LYS A 187 -8.61 -20.38 23.04
N GLN A 188 -8.17 -21.60 22.72
CA GLN A 188 -7.73 -22.57 23.73
C GLN A 188 -6.47 -22.13 24.48
N MET A 189 -5.57 -21.40 23.82
CA MET A 189 -4.33 -20.89 24.42
C MET A 189 -4.53 -19.68 25.35
N LEU A 190 -5.72 -19.07 25.34
CA LEU A 190 -6.08 -17.93 26.18
C LEU A 190 -6.82 -18.31 27.47
N VAL A 191 -7.12 -19.60 27.67
CA VAL A 191 -7.75 -20.17 28.87
C VAL A 191 -6.68 -20.56 29.88
#